data_AF-A0A2S7P531-F1
#
_entry.id   AF-A0A2S7P531-F1
#
_cell.length_a   1.000
_cell.length_b   1.000
_cell.length_c   1.000
_cell.angle_alpha   90.00
_cell.angle_beta   90.00
_cell.angle_gamma   90.00
#
_symmetry.space_group_name_H-M   'P 1'
#
loop_
_entity.id
_entity.type
_entity.pdbx_description
1 polymer ?
#
loop_
_entity_poly.entity_id
_entity_poly.type
_entity_poly.pdbx_seq_one_letter_code
_entity_poly.pdbx_strand_id
1 'polypeptide(L)'
;MLDMMFSISAVLAGISMLSLALAAPTNPITTTTLEKRGTFSCASPVSGLSASDCNHMSTIKMAGMGTNAKAANEGIWIGSQGPNIFAFTNKAAVPITLIIWTQVTGDYQSSFMVARTPAVSYSLSAGQTVTISMANGISGGWSALYNGQTTLTQYGQINNTWGEFTTGGYATVDISSEINMSGNAMSITVGSNGCVANMSKCVFQCKPGQGNTCGASGTYNLNGCAVGSQPGATYGMKAGNPTGGCQGFSNGGHVTVNFS
;
A
#
# COMPACT_ATOMS: atom_id res chain seq x y z
N MET A 1 76.40 -17.80 2.55
CA MET A 1 75.87 -18.52 1.37
C MET A 1 74.59 -17.79 0.99
N LEU A 2 74.54 -17.28 -0.25
CA LEU A 2 73.59 -16.32 -0.86
C LEU A 2 73.67 -14.88 -0.30
N ASP A 3 74.27 -13.91 -1.01
CA ASP A 3 73.84 -13.20 -2.25
C ASP A 3 72.91 -12.01 -1.92
N MET A 4 73.33 -10.76 -2.16
CA MET A 4 73.02 -9.94 -3.37
C MET A 4 71.49 -9.78 -3.56
N MET A 5 70.85 -8.63 -3.77
CA MET A 5 71.26 -7.33 -4.31
C MET A 5 70.00 -6.43 -4.46
N PHE A 6 70.20 -5.11 -4.67
CA PHE A 6 69.29 -4.11 -5.31
C PHE A 6 67.89 -3.84 -4.68
N SER A 7 67.57 -2.64 -4.16
CA SER A 7 67.37 -1.32 -4.82
C SER A 7 65.91 -1.05 -5.22
N ILE A 8 65.63 0.26 -5.32
CA ILE A 8 64.50 0.94 -5.95
C ILE A 8 63.39 1.40 -4.99
N SER A 9 63.49 2.68 -4.67
CA SER A 9 62.39 3.56 -4.30
C SER A 9 61.27 3.49 -5.34
N ALA A 10 60.03 3.26 -4.90
CA ALA A 10 58.85 3.55 -5.67
C ALA A 10 57.95 4.50 -4.86
N VAL A 11 57.87 5.73 -5.37
CA VAL A 11 56.88 6.74 -5.03
C VAL A 11 55.50 6.18 -5.38
N LEU A 12 54.59 6.10 -4.40
CA LEU A 12 53.15 6.11 -4.69
C LEU A 12 52.50 7.29 -3.97
N ALA A 13 52.13 8.27 -4.79
CA ALA A 13 51.25 9.36 -4.46
C ALA A 13 49.86 8.78 -4.12
N GLY A 14 49.50 8.82 -2.84
CA GLY A 14 48.13 8.60 -2.39
C GLY A 14 47.33 9.89 -2.58
N ILE A 15 46.66 10.00 -3.73
CA ILE A 15 45.69 11.06 -4.01
C ILE A 15 44.57 10.96 -2.98
N SER A 16 44.46 11.94 -2.09
CA SER A 16 43.27 12.11 -1.24
C SER A 16 42.12 12.54 -2.14
N MET A 17 41.28 11.58 -2.56
CA MET A 17 40.00 11.92 -3.15
C MET A 17 39.08 12.41 -2.03
N LEU A 18 39.06 13.74 -1.88
CA LEU A 18 37.97 14.48 -1.28
C LEU A 18 36.70 14.13 -2.07
N SER A 19 35.95 13.14 -1.60
CA SER A 19 34.57 12.98 -2.02
C SER A 19 33.77 14.13 -1.41
N LEU A 20 33.69 15.24 -2.15
CA LEU A 20 32.59 16.19 -2.03
C LEU A 20 31.32 15.43 -2.44
N ALA A 21 30.78 14.65 -1.52
CA ALA A 21 29.36 14.34 -1.55
C ALA A 21 28.67 15.70 -1.42
N LEU A 22 28.18 16.24 -2.54
CA LEU A 22 27.10 17.20 -2.48
C LEU A 22 25.99 16.49 -1.72
N ALA A 23 25.85 16.79 -0.43
CA ALA A 23 24.61 16.59 0.27
C ALA A 23 23.60 17.42 -0.51
N ALA A 24 22.84 16.75 -1.39
CA ALA A 24 21.60 17.30 -1.87
C ALA A 24 20.84 17.75 -0.61
N PRO A 25 20.29 18.97 -0.58
CA PRO A 25 19.51 19.38 0.56
C PRO A 25 18.43 18.32 0.76
N THR A 26 18.53 17.58 1.86
CA THR A 26 17.42 16.82 2.41
C THR A 26 16.41 17.86 2.85
N ASN A 27 15.63 18.37 1.91
CA ASN A 27 14.35 18.93 2.28
C ASN A 27 13.64 17.77 2.96
N PRO A 28 13.31 17.86 4.26
CA PRO A 28 12.36 16.94 4.83
C PRO A 28 11.10 17.15 4.00
N ILE A 29 10.82 16.24 3.06
CA ILE A 29 9.49 16.11 2.52
C ILE A 29 8.72 15.57 3.71
N THR A 30 8.14 16.48 4.47
CA THR A 30 6.96 16.19 5.26
C THR A 30 6.11 15.25 4.42
N THR A 31 5.70 14.12 4.96
CA THR A 31 4.67 13.25 4.38
C THR A 31 3.41 14.11 4.20
N THR A 32 3.38 14.91 3.14
CA THR A 32 2.34 15.90 2.91
C THR A 32 1.10 15.12 2.56
N THR A 33 0.05 15.33 3.34
CA THR A 33 -1.30 14.94 2.97
C THR A 33 -1.53 15.34 1.52
N LEU A 34 -1.85 14.37 0.66
CA LEU A 34 -2.12 14.67 -0.74
C LEU A 34 -3.52 15.31 -0.82
N GLU A 35 -3.55 16.63 -0.73
CA GLU A 35 -4.78 17.41 -0.72
C GLU A 35 -5.50 17.32 -2.07
N LYS A 36 -6.82 17.49 -2.03
CA LYS A 36 -7.68 17.54 -3.21
C LYS A 36 -7.19 18.58 -4.21
N ARG A 37 -6.83 18.15 -5.43
CA ARG A 37 -6.49 19.05 -6.54
C ARG A 37 -7.70 19.26 -7.45
N GLY A 38 -8.64 20.11 -7.03
CA GLY A 38 -9.77 20.54 -7.89
C GLY A 38 -10.44 19.39 -8.67
N THR A 39 -10.95 19.68 -9.87
CA THR A 39 -11.32 18.66 -10.85
C THR A 39 -10.04 18.28 -11.61
N PHE A 40 -9.68 17.00 -11.64
CA PHE A 40 -8.49 16.54 -12.37
C PHE A 40 -8.84 16.20 -13.82
N SER A 41 -7.89 16.42 -14.75
CA SER A 41 -8.09 16.16 -16.18
C SER A 41 -7.64 14.75 -16.56
N CYS A 42 -8.47 14.07 -17.34
CA CYS A 42 -8.17 12.77 -17.95
C CYS A 42 -7.60 12.87 -19.37
N ALA A 43 -7.27 14.08 -19.84
CA ALA A 43 -6.60 14.29 -21.13
C ALA A 43 -5.13 13.79 -21.14
N SER A 44 -4.51 13.69 -19.96
CA SER A 44 -3.19 13.07 -19.78
C SER A 44 -3.16 12.31 -18.46
N PRO A 45 -3.69 11.08 -18.44
CA PRO A 45 -3.64 10.22 -17.26
C PRO A 45 -2.20 9.99 -16.80
N VAL A 46 -2.02 9.80 -15.50
CA VAL A 46 -0.72 9.41 -14.95
C VAL A 46 -0.27 8.06 -15.49
N SER A 47 1.05 7.84 -15.55
CA SER A 47 1.61 6.62 -16.13
C SER A 47 1.04 5.36 -15.48
N GLY A 48 0.50 4.44 -16.29
CA GLY A 48 -0.12 3.21 -15.82
C GLY A 48 -1.62 3.30 -15.54
N LEU A 49 -2.23 4.48 -15.62
CA LEU A 49 -3.68 4.66 -15.56
C LEU A 49 -4.25 4.86 -16.98
N SER A 50 -5.32 4.14 -17.31
CA SER A 50 -6.03 4.30 -18.58
C SER A 50 -6.93 5.54 -18.53
N ALA A 51 -7.22 6.13 -19.70
CA ALA A 51 -8.15 7.25 -19.79
C ALA A 51 -9.57 6.87 -19.33
N SER A 52 -10.01 5.64 -19.62
CA SER A 52 -11.32 5.13 -19.18
C SER A 52 -11.42 5.06 -17.67
N ASP A 53 -10.40 4.53 -17.01
CA ASP A 53 -10.37 4.41 -15.55
C ASP A 53 -10.24 5.77 -14.87
N CYS A 54 -9.43 6.67 -15.44
CA CYS A 54 -9.38 8.07 -15.02
C CYS A 54 -10.76 8.72 -15.09
N ASN A 55 -11.48 8.56 -16.21
CA ASN A 55 -12.82 9.11 -16.39
C ASN A 55 -13.79 8.54 -15.35
N HIS A 56 -13.72 7.23 -15.06
CA HIS A 56 -14.52 6.63 -14.00
C HIS A 56 -14.22 7.26 -12.63
N MET A 57 -12.94 7.39 -12.25
CA MET A 57 -12.52 8.05 -11.00
C MET A 57 -13.07 9.49 -10.91
N SER A 58 -13.03 10.24 -12.02
CA SER A 58 -13.57 11.60 -12.08
C SER A 58 -15.09 11.61 -11.92
N THR A 59 -15.81 10.70 -12.61
CA THR A 59 -17.27 10.58 -12.54
C THR A 59 -17.75 10.27 -11.13
N ILE A 60 -17.05 9.41 -10.38
CA ILE A 60 -17.37 9.12 -8.98
C ILE A 60 -16.84 10.18 -8.00
N LYS A 61 -16.32 11.30 -8.51
CA LYS A 61 -15.87 12.48 -7.76
C LYS A 61 -14.65 12.25 -6.87
N MET A 62 -13.74 11.35 -7.26
CA MET A 62 -12.45 11.29 -6.59
C MET A 62 -11.72 12.64 -6.70
N ALA A 63 -10.85 12.92 -5.74
CA ALA A 63 -10.12 14.17 -5.60
C ALA A 63 -8.97 14.31 -6.62
N GLY A 64 -8.55 13.21 -7.23
CA GLY A 64 -7.38 13.16 -8.12
C GLY A 64 -6.98 11.74 -8.50
N MET A 65 -6.06 11.67 -9.46
CA MET A 65 -5.26 10.48 -9.74
C MET A 65 -4.11 10.35 -8.72
N GLY A 66 -3.53 9.16 -8.65
CA GLY A 66 -2.29 8.95 -7.93
C GLY A 66 -1.12 9.70 -8.57
N THR A 67 -0.06 9.95 -7.81
CA THR A 67 1.18 10.49 -8.39
C THR A 67 1.91 9.45 -9.24
N ASN A 68 1.69 8.16 -8.95
CA ASN A 68 2.31 7.03 -9.63
C ASN A 68 3.84 7.19 -9.74
N ALA A 69 4.46 7.64 -8.64
CA ALA A 69 5.90 7.77 -8.56
C ALA A 69 6.57 6.43 -8.93
N LYS A 70 7.70 6.50 -9.65
CA LYS A 70 8.50 5.31 -10.05
C LYS A 70 9.88 5.28 -9.40
N ALA A 71 10.35 6.44 -8.95
CA ALA A 71 11.59 6.54 -8.18
C ALA A 71 11.31 6.20 -6.72
N ALA A 72 12.30 5.56 -6.08
CA ALA A 72 12.25 5.31 -4.65
C ALA A 72 12.02 6.61 -3.87
N ASN A 73 11.15 6.54 -2.87
CA ASN A 73 10.81 7.66 -2.02
C ASN A 73 10.52 7.16 -0.59
N GLU A 74 10.18 8.05 0.32
CA GLU A 74 9.88 7.70 1.73
C GLU A 74 8.44 7.23 1.95
N GLY A 75 7.71 6.92 0.86
CA GLY A 75 6.31 6.53 0.86
C GLY A 75 6.05 5.31 -0.03
N ILE A 76 5.31 5.52 -1.11
CA ILE A 76 4.84 4.47 -2.02
C ILE A 76 5.26 4.82 -3.45
N TRP A 77 5.77 3.83 -4.18
CA TRP A 77 6.09 3.98 -5.60
C TRP A 77 5.92 2.67 -6.36
N ILE A 78 5.71 2.78 -7.66
CA ILE A 78 5.60 1.64 -8.57
C ILE A 78 7.00 1.08 -8.83
N GLY A 79 7.16 -0.21 -8.58
CA GLY A 79 8.43 -0.92 -8.74
C GLY A 79 8.73 -1.84 -7.56
N SER A 80 9.92 -2.44 -7.58
CA SER A 80 10.38 -3.45 -6.62
C SER A 80 11.67 -3.06 -5.90
N GLN A 81 11.97 -1.76 -5.82
CA GLN A 81 13.23 -1.25 -5.27
C GLN A 81 13.16 -0.99 -3.75
N GLY A 82 11.96 -1.06 -3.16
CA GLY A 82 11.73 -0.78 -1.75
C GLY A 82 11.88 -1.99 -0.84
N PRO A 83 11.90 -1.77 0.49
CA PRO A 83 12.03 -2.83 1.47
C PRO A 83 10.80 -3.75 1.51
N ASN A 84 9.60 -3.20 1.36
CA ASN A 84 8.35 -3.96 1.33
C ASN A 84 7.80 -3.96 -0.09
N ILE A 85 7.61 -5.15 -0.66
CA ILE A 85 7.20 -5.33 -2.06
C ILE A 85 5.82 -5.97 -2.09
N PHE A 86 4.85 -5.22 -2.60
CA PHE A 86 3.47 -5.68 -2.76
C PHE A 86 3.20 -5.97 -4.24
N ALA A 87 2.88 -7.22 -4.57
CA ALA A 87 2.49 -7.64 -5.90
C ALA A 87 0.96 -7.73 -5.99
N PHE A 88 0.35 -6.78 -6.70
CA PHE A 88 -1.10 -6.69 -6.88
C PHE A 88 -1.50 -7.31 -8.21
N THR A 89 -2.29 -8.38 -8.17
CA THR A 89 -2.73 -9.11 -9.35
C THR A 89 -4.25 -9.05 -9.48
N ASN A 90 -4.72 -8.69 -10.67
CA ASN A 90 -6.12 -8.81 -11.02
C ASN A 90 -6.42 -10.26 -11.45
N LYS A 91 -7.08 -11.04 -10.59
CA LYS A 91 -7.59 -12.39 -10.93
C LYS A 91 -9.07 -12.37 -11.30
N ALA A 92 -9.74 -11.22 -11.21
CA ALA A 92 -11.11 -11.06 -11.65
C ALA A 92 -11.21 -11.17 -13.18
N ALA A 93 -12.39 -11.53 -13.68
CA ALA A 93 -12.65 -11.62 -15.12
C ALA A 93 -12.78 -10.25 -15.81
N VAL A 94 -12.86 -9.17 -15.02
CA VAL A 94 -13.07 -7.80 -15.49
C VAL A 94 -11.86 -6.91 -15.20
N PRO A 95 -11.62 -5.84 -15.96
CA PRO A 95 -10.58 -4.88 -15.62
C PRO A 95 -10.86 -4.21 -14.27
N ILE A 96 -9.77 -3.87 -13.57
CA ILE A 96 -9.82 -3.11 -12.32
C ILE A 96 -8.89 -1.90 -12.37
N THR A 97 -9.20 -0.89 -11.57
CA THR A 97 -8.26 0.17 -11.20
C THR A 97 -7.83 -0.03 -9.75
N LEU A 98 -6.55 -0.31 -9.53
CA LEU A 98 -5.94 -0.35 -8.20
C LEU A 98 -5.78 1.07 -7.66
N ILE A 99 -6.32 1.33 -6.47
CA ILE A 99 -6.16 2.59 -5.73
C ILE A 99 -5.43 2.31 -4.41
N ILE A 100 -4.31 2.97 -4.16
CA ILE A 100 -3.55 2.85 -2.90
C ILE A 100 -3.39 4.23 -2.28
N TRP A 101 -3.70 4.36 -0.99
CA TRP A 101 -3.52 5.58 -0.21
C TRP A 101 -2.63 5.33 1.01
N THR A 102 -2.04 6.41 1.51
CA THR A 102 -1.26 6.42 2.75
C THR A 102 -2.08 7.08 3.84
N GLN A 103 -2.07 6.50 5.03
CA GLN A 103 -2.59 7.11 6.25
C GLN A 103 -1.51 8.01 6.86
N VAL A 104 -1.70 9.33 6.78
CA VAL A 104 -0.80 10.28 7.44
C VAL A 104 -1.24 10.44 8.91
N THR A 105 -0.29 10.49 9.83
CA THR A 105 -0.58 10.70 11.26
C THR A 105 -1.34 12.02 11.46
N GLY A 106 -2.49 11.95 12.14
CA GLY A 106 -3.37 13.11 12.35
C GLY A 106 -4.34 13.40 11.21
N ASP A 107 -4.23 12.73 10.05
CA ASP A 107 -5.18 12.90 8.95
C ASP A 107 -6.31 11.87 8.99
N TYR A 108 -7.42 12.24 9.61
CA TYR A 108 -8.63 11.41 9.70
C TYR A 108 -9.39 11.29 8.36
N GLN A 109 -8.88 11.85 7.26
CA GLN A 109 -9.50 11.82 5.94
C GLN A 109 -8.69 11.04 4.90
N SER A 110 -7.60 10.37 5.29
CA SER A 110 -6.68 9.70 4.34
C SER A 110 -7.38 8.72 3.39
N SER A 111 -8.41 8.01 3.87
CA SER A 111 -9.17 7.05 3.08
C SER A 111 -10.35 7.64 2.28
N PHE A 112 -10.60 8.94 2.43
CA PHE A 112 -11.74 9.63 1.83
C PHE A 112 -11.31 10.16 0.48
N MET A 113 -11.51 9.35 -0.56
CA MET A 113 -11.05 9.63 -1.92
C MET A 113 -11.70 10.86 -2.54
N VAL A 114 -12.77 11.41 -1.97
CA VAL A 114 -13.32 12.74 -2.34
C VAL A 114 -12.52 13.92 -1.82
N ALA A 115 -11.65 13.70 -0.82
CA ALA A 115 -10.91 14.70 -0.07
C ALA A 115 -9.39 14.56 -0.22
N ARG A 116 -8.89 13.34 -0.45
CA ARG A 116 -7.47 13.04 -0.62
C ARG A 116 -7.23 12.33 -1.95
N THR A 117 -6.13 12.67 -2.60
CA THR A 117 -5.70 11.91 -3.78
C THR A 117 -4.92 10.67 -3.34
N PRO A 118 -5.07 9.53 -4.04
CA PRO A 118 -4.29 8.34 -3.70
C PRO A 118 -2.79 8.57 -4.00
N ALA A 119 -1.93 7.69 -3.49
CA ALA A 119 -0.53 7.61 -3.91
C ALA A 119 -0.41 6.93 -5.28
N VAL A 120 -1.20 5.86 -5.49
CA VAL A 120 -1.22 5.08 -6.72
C VAL A 120 -2.65 4.96 -7.25
N SER A 121 -2.81 5.18 -8.54
CA SER A 121 -4.00 4.77 -9.32
C SER A 121 -3.52 4.05 -10.58
N TYR A 122 -3.76 2.75 -10.71
CA TYR A 122 -3.15 1.93 -11.76
C TYR A 122 -4.17 0.97 -12.39
N SER A 123 -4.21 0.92 -13.71
CA SER A 123 -5.12 0.06 -14.48
C SER A 123 -4.55 -1.35 -14.63
N LEU A 124 -5.36 -2.37 -14.33
CA LEU A 124 -5.01 -3.77 -14.46
C LEU A 124 -6.12 -4.52 -15.22
N SER A 125 -5.78 -5.01 -16.40
CA SER A 125 -6.60 -6.01 -17.08
C SER A 125 -6.54 -7.35 -16.35
N ALA A 126 -7.50 -8.25 -16.64
CA ALA A 126 -7.52 -9.59 -16.07
C ALA A 126 -6.17 -10.31 -16.29
N GLY A 127 -5.66 -10.93 -15.24
CA GLY A 127 -4.37 -11.64 -15.23
C GLY A 127 -3.14 -10.74 -15.05
N GLN A 128 -3.26 -9.41 -15.15
CA GLN A 128 -2.12 -8.51 -15.00
C GLN A 128 -1.72 -8.32 -13.53
N THR A 129 -0.42 -8.09 -13.33
CA THR A 129 0.19 -7.77 -12.04
C THR A 129 0.94 -6.46 -12.13
N VAL A 130 0.81 -5.62 -11.10
CA VAL A 130 1.71 -4.48 -10.85
C VAL A 130 2.42 -4.70 -9.52
N THR A 131 3.71 -4.34 -9.47
CA THR A 131 4.51 -4.39 -8.24
C THR A 131 4.66 -2.99 -7.69
N ILE A 132 4.42 -2.84 -6.39
CA ILE A 132 4.47 -1.58 -5.66
C ILE A 132 5.45 -1.75 -4.51
N SER A 133 6.36 -0.79 -4.38
CA SER A 133 7.28 -0.67 -3.26
C SER A 133 6.70 0.26 -2.21
N MET A 134 6.84 -0.13 -0.95
CA MET A 134 6.45 0.65 0.21
C MET A 134 7.66 0.84 1.13
N ALA A 135 7.92 2.08 1.54
CA ALA A 135 8.88 2.40 2.58
C ALA A 135 8.50 1.76 3.92
N ASN A 136 9.40 1.78 4.90
CA ASN A 136 9.08 1.38 6.27
C ASN A 136 8.43 2.53 7.04
N GLY A 137 7.61 2.21 8.05
CA GLY A 137 7.03 3.20 8.96
C GLY A 137 5.81 3.94 8.41
N ILE A 138 5.23 3.45 7.30
CA ILE A 138 4.00 3.99 6.74
C ILE A 138 2.83 3.02 6.93
N SER A 139 1.65 3.59 7.11
CA SER A 139 0.37 2.86 7.12
C SER A 139 -0.52 3.37 5.99
N GLY A 140 -1.53 2.61 5.64
CA GLY A 140 -2.49 3.01 4.61
C GLY A 140 -3.41 1.87 4.24
N GLY A 141 -4.03 1.99 3.08
CA GLY A 141 -4.87 0.94 2.54
C GLY A 141 -4.94 0.99 1.03
N TRP A 142 -5.64 0.01 0.48
CA TRP A 142 -5.93 -0.06 -0.93
C TRP A 142 -7.31 -0.65 -1.17
N SER A 143 -7.85 -0.37 -2.34
CA SER A 143 -9.01 -1.03 -2.87
C SER A 143 -8.94 -1.04 -4.40
N ALA A 144 -9.89 -1.72 -5.03
CA ALA A 144 -10.00 -1.78 -6.48
C ALA A 144 -11.35 -1.23 -6.94
N LEU A 145 -11.33 -0.48 -8.05
CA LEU A 145 -12.52 -0.06 -8.78
C LEU A 145 -12.75 -1.06 -9.91
N TYR A 146 -13.87 -1.76 -9.91
CA TYR A 146 -14.17 -2.83 -10.85
C TYR A 146 -15.00 -2.30 -12.02
N ASN A 147 -14.50 -2.52 -13.24
CA ASN A 147 -15.25 -2.39 -14.49
C ASN A 147 -16.02 -1.06 -14.68
N GLY A 148 -15.55 0.04 -14.10
CA GLY A 148 -16.26 1.33 -14.15
C GLY A 148 -17.59 1.38 -13.35
N GLN A 149 -17.82 0.43 -12.44
CA GLN A 149 -19.07 0.30 -11.67
C GLN A 149 -18.91 0.61 -10.18
N THR A 150 -17.71 0.47 -9.62
CA THR A 150 -17.46 0.75 -8.20
C THR A 150 -17.68 2.22 -7.90
N THR A 151 -18.57 2.52 -6.96
CA THR A 151 -18.87 3.88 -6.51
C THR A 151 -18.09 4.25 -5.26
N LEU A 152 -18.20 5.52 -4.84
CA LEU A 152 -17.85 5.92 -3.49
C LEU A 152 -19.08 5.82 -2.57
N THR A 153 -18.86 5.57 -1.29
CA THR A 153 -19.89 5.66 -0.25
C THR A 153 -20.36 7.11 -0.12
N GLN A 154 -21.46 7.34 0.61
CA GLN A 154 -21.93 8.69 0.95
C GLN A 154 -20.91 9.54 1.71
N TYR A 155 -19.90 8.91 2.33
CA TYR A 155 -18.78 9.57 3.00
C TYR A 155 -17.60 9.84 2.06
N GLY A 156 -17.62 9.30 0.84
CA GLY A 156 -16.56 9.49 -0.15
C GLY A 156 -15.40 8.53 -0.06
N GLN A 157 -15.60 7.39 0.61
CA GLN A 157 -14.69 6.24 0.66
C GLN A 157 -15.00 5.27 -0.49
N ILE A 158 -14.04 4.49 -0.99
CA ILE A 158 -14.32 3.49 -2.04
C ILE A 158 -15.30 2.45 -1.50
N ASN A 159 -16.46 2.30 -2.13
CA ASN A 159 -17.53 1.39 -1.70
C ASN A 159 -17.25 -0.06 -2.11
N ASN A 160 -16.20 -0.65 -1.53
CA ASN A 160 -15.74 -2.00 -1.84
C ASN A 160 -14.94 -2.57 -0.65
N THR A 161 -14.51 -3.83 -0.74
CA THR A 161 -13.55 -4.41 0.21
C THR A 161 -12.20 -3.73 0.10
N TRP A 162 -11.57 -3.50 1.24
CA TRP A 162 -10.25 -2.88 1.36
C TRP A 162 -9.23 -3.90 1.85
N GLY A 163 -7.98 -3.69 1.46
CA GLY A 163 -6.85 -4.21 2.23
C GLY A 163 -6.19 -3.06 2.98
N GLU A 164 -5.74 -3.32 4.19
CA GLU A 164 -5.04 -2.35 5.02
C GLU A 164 -3.60 -2.83 5.25
N PHE A 165 -2.68 -1.88 5.43
CA PHE A 165 -1.30 -2.18 5.76
C PHE A 165 -0.72 -1.22 6.79
N THR A 166 0.26 -1.76 7.51
CA THR A 166 1.33 -1.01 8.17
C THR A 166 2.66 -1.67 7.85
N THR A 167 3.70 -0.88 7.61
CA THR A 167 5.07 -1.34 7.33
C THR A 167 6.01 -0.98 8.48
N GLY A 168 7.20 -1.60 8.53
CA GLY A 168 8.19 -1.38 9.60
C GLY A 168 8.27 -2.55 10.59
N GLY A 169 8.68 -2.29 11.83
CA GLY A 169 9.01 -3.36 12.80
C GLY A 169 7.85 -4.32 13.14
N TYR A 170 6.61 -3.82 13.08
CA TYR A 170 5.39 -4.57 13.34
C TYR A 170 4.49 -4.65 12.10
N ALA A 171 5.12 -4.83 10.93
CA ALA A 171 4.42 -4.77 9.66
C ALA A 171 3.27 -5.79 9.61
N THR A 172 2.09 -5.32 9.26
CA THR A 172 0.82 -6.06 9.32
C THR A 172 -0.02 -5.74 8.10
N VAL A 173 -0.73 -6.75 7.57
CA VAL A 173 -1.78 -6.59 6.56
C VAL A 173 -3.04 -7.32 6.98
N ASP A 174 -4.19 -6.81 6.56
CA ASP A 174 -5.50 -7.41 6.82
C ASP A 174 -6.49 -7.00 5.72
N ILE A 175 -7.67 -7.62 5.74
CA ILE A 175 -8.81 -7.22 4.92
C ILE A 175 -9.77 -6.42 5.79
N SER A 176 -10.28 -5.31 5.28
CA SER A 176 -11.44 -4.62 5.86
C SER A 176 -12.65 -4.76 4.95
N SER A 177 -13.67 -5.42 5.48
CA SER A 177 -15.03 -5.47 4.91
C SER A 177 -15.97 -4.52 5.64
N GLU A 178 -15.44 -3.62 6.47
CA GLU A 178 -16.23 -2.67 7.26
C GLU A 178 -16.91 -1.62 6.39
N ILE A 179 -16.31 -1.29 5.24
CA ILE A 179 -16.86 -0.26 4.34
C ILE A 179 -18.03 -0.82 3.53
N ASN A 180 -17.90 -2.06 3.09
CA ASN A 180 -18.92 -2.78 2.34
C ASN A 180 -18.75 -4.30 2.57
N MET A 181 -19.59 -4.89 3.41
CA MET A 181 -19.58 -6.34 3.66
C MET A 181 -19.91 -7.18 2.42
N SER A 182 -20.53 -6.56 1.41
CA SER A 182 -20.85 -7.16 0.12
C SER A 182 -19.81 -6.80 -0.96
N GLY A 183 -18.63 -6.32 -0.55
CA GLY A 183 -17.54 -5.98 -1.46
C GLY A 183 -16.97 -7.18 -2.21
N ASN A 184 -16.23 -6.89 -3.28
CA ASN A 184 -15.57 -7.89 -4.11
C ASN A 184 -14.48 -8.60 -3.32
N ALA A 185 -14.33 -9.90 -3.56
CA ALA A 185 -13.40 -10.72 -2.80
C ALA A 185 -11.94 -10.34 -3.11
N MET A 186 -11.11 -10.47 -2.08
CA MET A 186 -9.68 -10.25 -2.17
C MET A 186 -8.96 -11.23 -1.25
N SER A 187 -7.74 -11.61 -1.62
CA SER A 187 -6.83 -12.33 -0.74
C SER A 187 -5.46 -11.67 -0.70
N ILE A 188 -4.82 -11.75 0.46
CA ILE A 188 -3.49 -11.22 0.74
C ILE A 188 -2.68 -12.39 1.31
N THR A 189 -1.45 -12.57 0.85
CA THR A 189 -0.53 -13.59 1.35
C THR A 189 0.80 -12.96 1.69
N VAL A 190 1.26 -13.15 2.93
CA VAL A 190 2.61 -12.77 3.37
C VAL A 190 3.58 -13.87 2.94
N GLY A 191 4.55 -13.52 2.08
CA GLY A 191 5.39 -14.50 1.41
C GLY A 191 6.35 -15.28 2.32
N SER A 192 6.78 -14.69 3.44
CA SER A 192 7.77 -15.31 4.33
C SER A 192 7.22 -16.47 5.16
N ASN A 193 5.92 -16.46 5.47
CA ASN A 193 5.29 -17.44 6.35
C ASN A 193 3.96 -17.99 5.83
N GLY A 194 3.46 -17.49 4.70
CA GLY A 194 2.20 -17.92 4.10
C GLY A 194 0.96 -17.45 4.86
N CYS A 195 1.04 -16.45 5.75
CA CYS A 195 -0.15 -15.91 6.41
C CYS A 195 -1.14 -15.39 5.37
N VAL A 196 -2.41 -15.79 5.45
CA VAL A 196 -3.46 -15.38 4.51
C VAL A 196 -4.50 -14.51 5.21
N ALA A 197 -4.71 -13.31 4.69
CA ALA A 197 -5.91 -12.52 4.95
C ALA A 197 -6.86 -12.59 3.74
N ASN A 198 -8.14 -12.84 3.97
CA ASN A 198 -9.18 -12.90 2.94
C ASN A 198 -10.55 -12.67 3.59
N MET A 199 -11.64 -12.79 2.83
CA MET A 199 -13.02 -12.55 3.31
C MET A 199 -13.48 -13.41 4.52
N SER A 200 -12.68 -14.37 4.98
CA SER A 200 -12.95 -15.25 6.13
C SER A 200 -11.83 -15.31 7.18
N LYS A 201 -10.63 -14.80 6.88
CA LYS A 201 -9.44 -14.90 7.72
C LYS A 201 -8.76 -13.54 7.83
N CYS A 202 -8.39 -13.14 9.04
CA CYS A 202 -7.77 -11.84 9.30
C CYS A 202 -8.51 -10.70 8.60
N VAL A 203 -9.83 -10.65 8.86
CA VAL A 203 -10.75 -9.70 8.24
C VAL A 203 -11.54 -8.94 9.28
N PHE A 204 -11.56 -7.62 9.17
CA PHE A 204 -12.46 -6.75 9.90
C PHE A 204 -13.85 -6.78 9.27
N GLN A 205 -14.86 -7.11 10.06
CA GLN A 205 -16.26 -7.24 9.59
C GLN A 205 -17.22 -6.63 10.60
N CYS A 206 -18.33 -6.10 10.10
CA CYS A 206 -19.37 -5.57 10.96
C CYS A 206 -19.99 -6.67 11.81
N LYS A 207 -20.29 -6.32 13.07
CA LYS A 207 -20.99 -7.22 13.98
C LYS A 207 -22.41 -7.50 13.48
N PRO A 208 -23.00 -8.65 13.84
CA PRO A 208 -24.40 -8.92 13.56
C PRO A 208 -25.30 -7.75 13.99
N GLY A 209 -26.23 -7.36 13.12
CA GLY A 209 -27.15 -6.25 13.36
C GLY A 209 -26.62 -4.85 13.03
N GLN A 210 -25.35 -4.70 12.62
CA GLN A 210 -24.78 -3.39 12.22
C GLN A 210 -25.02 -3.03 10.74
N GLY A 211 -25.49 -3.98 9.93
CA GLY A 211 -25.73 -3.77 8.50
C GLY A 211 -24.47 -4.00 7.65
N ASN A 212 -24.43 -3.37 6.47
CA ASN A 212 -23.40 -3.60 5.46
C ASN A 212 -22.16 -2.69 5.60
N THR A 213 -22.23 -1.68 6.46
CA THR A 213 -21.16 -0.72 6.72
C THR A 213 -21.05 -0.42 8.21
N CYS A 214 -19.83 -0.34 8.73
CA CYS A 214 -19.50 -0.06 10.13
C CYS A 214 -18.13 0.63 10.22
N GLY A 215 -17.67 0.92 11.43
CA GLY A 215 -16.39 1.61 11.68
C GLY A 215 -16.38 2.41 12.98
N ALA A 216 -17.56 2.61 13.58
CA ALA A 216 -17.65 3.14 14.93
C ALA A 216 -17.10 2.12 15.95
N SER A 217 -16.53 2.63 17.04
CA SER A 217 -15.96 1.80 18.11
C SER A 217 -16.98 0.77 18.58
N GLY A 218 -16.57 -0.50 18.65
CA GLY A 218 -17.42 -1.60 19.08
C GLY A 218 -18.43 -2.12 18.05
N THR A 219 -18.43 -1.63 16.80
CA THR A 219 -19.36 -2.08 15.74
C THR A 219 -18.80 -3.17 14.81
N TYR A 220 -17.54 -3.54 14.98
CA TYR A 220 -16.85 -4.52 14.14
C TYR A 220 -16.02 -5.51 14.96
N ASN A 221 -15.66 -6.63 14.34
CA ASN A 221 -14.78 -7.68 14.87
C ASN A 221 -13.63 -7.94 13.89
N LEU A 222 -12.48 -8.39 14.41
CA LEU A 222 -11.44 -9.03 13.60
C LEU A 222 -11.66 -10.55 13.63
N ASN A 223 -12.15 -11.10 12.52
CA ASN A 223 -12.54 -12.50 12.42
C ASN A 223 -11.40 -13.36 11.84
N GLY A 224 -11.30 -14.60 12.34
CA GLY A 224 -10.37 -15.60 11.81
C GLY A 224 -8.88 -15.26 12.00
N CYS A 225 -8.53 -14.41 12.97
CA CYS A 225 -7.15 -13.92 13.16
C CYS A 225 -6.57 -14.17 14.56
N ALA A 226 -7.15 -15.08 15.34
CA ALA A 226 -6.61 -15.41 16.67
C ALA A 226 -5.14 -15.84 16.57
N VAL A 227 -4.33 -15.48 17.57
CA VAL A 227 -2.93 -15.92 17.63
C VAL A 227 -2.87 -17.45 17.57
N GLY A 228 -2.07 -17.97 16.63
CA GLY A 228 -1.96 -19.42 16.39
C GLY A 228 -3.02 -20.02 15.46
N SER A 229 -3.98 -19.24 14.95
CA SER A 229 -4.97 -19.73 13.96
C SER A 229 -4.33 -20.06 12.60
N GLN A 230 -3.23 -19.38 12.28
CA GLN A 230 -2.35 -19.60 11.12
C GLN A 230 -0.99 -18.94 11.40
N PRO A 231 0.07 -19.26 10.63
CA PRO A 231 1.35 -18.59 10.75
C PRO A 231 1.19 -17.07 10.61
N GLY A 232 1.85 -16.30 11.49
CA GLY A 232 1.86 -14.84 11.41
C GLY A 232 0.54 -14.12 11.78
N ALA A 233 -0.53 -14.84 12.11
CA ALA A 233 -1.76 -14.20 12.57
C ALA A 233 -1.56 -13.57 13.96
N THR A 234 -2.03 -12.33 14.07
CA THR A 234 -2.00 -11.56 15.31
C THR A 234 -3.38 -11.01 15.62
N TYR A 235 -3.70 -10.94 16.91
CA TYR A 235 -4.92 -10.35 17.43
C TYR A 235 -4.62 -9.61 18.72
N GLY A 236 -5.24 -8.45 18.91
CA GLY A 236 -5.16 -7.65 20.11
C GLY A 236 -6.36 -6.73 20.24
N MET A 237 -6.35 -5.91 21.30
CA MET A 237 -7.36 -4.89 21.54
C MET A 237 -6.66 -3.56 21.84
N LYS A 238 -7.13 -2.47 21.21
CA LYS A 238 -6.68 -1.11 21.49
C LYS A 238 -7.89 -0.21 21.71
N ALA A 239 -7.96 0.44 22.87
CA ALA A 239 -9.08 1.29 23.25
C ALA A 239 -10.46 0.61 23.05
N GLY A 240 -10.56 -0.69 23.36
CA GLY A 240 -11.78 -1.47 23.22
C GLY A 240 -12.11 -1.93 21.80
N ASN A 241 -11.27 -1.65 20.80
CA ASN A 241 -11.44 -2.11 19.42
C ASN A 241 -10.44 -3.20 19.06
N PRO A 242 -10.83 -4.19 18.24
CA PRO A 242 -9.91 -5.23 17.79
C PRO A 242 -8.80 -4.63 16.92
N THR A 243 -7.62 -5.22 17.00
CA THR A 243 -6.46 -4.90 16.17
C THR A 243 -5.75 -6.19 15.79
N GLY A 244 -5.01 -6.20 14.68
CA GLY A 244 -4.23 -7.38 14.29
C GLY A 244 -4.27 -7.58 12.78
N GLY A 245 -3.92 -8.79 12.35
CA GLY A 245 -3.77 -9.12 10.95
C GLY A 245 -2.64 -10.12 10.74
N CYS A 246 -2.26 -10.27 9.48
CA CYS A 246 -1.13 -11.06 9.03
C CYS A 246 0.18 -10.29 9.12
N GLN A 247 1.12 -10.80 9.91
CA GLN A 247 2.49 -10.32 10.03
C GLN A 247 3.49 -11.27 9.35
N GLY A 248 4.79 -10.94 9.41
CA GLY A 248 5.89 -11.76 8.90
C GLY A 248 6.82 -11.03 7.93
N PHE A 249 6.58 -9.75 7.67
CA PHE A 249 7.36 -8.92 6.73
C PHE A 249 7.93 -7.68 7.44
N SER A 250 8.38 -7.85 8.69
CA SER A 250 8.91 -6.76 9.51
C SER A 250 10.15 -6.14 8.86
N ASN A 251 10.11 -4.82 8.68
CA ASN A 251 11.14 -4.01 8.02
C ASN A 251 11.48 -4.42 6.58
N GLY A 252 10.67 -5.29 5.97
CA GLY A 252 10.82 -5.73 4.60
C GLY A 252 10.25 -7.12 4.36
N GLY A 253 9.86 -7.38 3.10
CA GLY A 253 9.32 -8.65 2.69
C GLY A 253 8.39 -8.53 1.48
N HIS A 254 7.77 -9.65 1.13
CA HIS A 254 6.87 -9.75 0.00
C HIS A 254 5.44 -10.01 0.44
N VAL A 255 4.51 -9.24 -0.12
CA VAL A 255 3.07 -9.43 0.05
C VAL A 255 2.45 -9.63 -1.34
N THR A 256 1.68 -10.69 -1.51
CA THR A 256 0.91 -10.93 -2.74
C THR A 256 -0.55 -10.61 -2.48
N VAL A 257 -1.16 -9.83 -3.37
CA VAL A 257 -2.58 -9.47 -3.33
C VAL A 257 -3.25 -9.95 -4.60
N ASN A 258 -4.35 -10.69 -4.45
CA ASN A 258 -5.19 -11.12 -5.57
C ASN A 258 -6.61 -10.57 -5.41
N PHE A 259 -7.04 -9.78 -6.40
CA PHE A 259 -8.42 -9.32 -6.58
C PHE A 259 -9.23 -10.37 -7.33
N SER A 260 -10.49 -10.64 -6.95
CA SER A 260 -11.33 -11.70 -7.53
C SER A 260 -12.70 -11.19 -7.98
#